data_AF-A0A4Q3N027-F1
#
_entry.id   AF-A0A4Q3N027-F1
#
_cell.length_a   1.000
_cell.length_b   1.000
_cell.length_c   1.000
_cell.angle_alpha   90.00
_cell.angle_beta   90.00
_cell.angle_gamma   90.00
#
_symmetry.space_group_name_H-M   'P 1'
#
loop_
_entity.id
_entity.type
_entity.pdbx_description
1 polymer ?
#
loop_
_entity_poly.entity_id
_entity_poly.type
_entity_poly.pdbx_seq_one_letter_code
_entity_poly.pdbx_strand_id
1 'polypeptide(L)'
;MKHLPKLSAAGLASALLAAAVPAARADAVTDWNVLAGDMIVQSRMGTPPAVRVMAIVQTAVHEAVDAVQLLQPEGAAIAADAAVAAANRAALSKLLPQQAAAVTTAYTAALAKLAEGPAKAAAVSAGIAAGEQAAARVIAWRAGDGIAAADAYRPHTTPGAYVPTAGVAAPQWPQRKPWLMQNPAQFRPAPPPALDSALWARDYNEVRAVGSKNSKLRTAEQTEIAKFWEFSLPPIYNGVARSVALMPGRSLAQNARLLAAAGQAMDDALIAVMDAKYHYGFWRPITAIRNGDKDNNPATEIEAGWQPM
;
A
#
# COMPACT_ATOMS: atom_id res chain seq x y z
N MET A 1 -2.16 3.63 -87.26
CA MET A 1 -3.46 3.39 -86.59
C MET A 1 -3.15 2.79 -85.22
N LYS A 2 -3.26 3.58 -84.13
CA LYS A 2 -4.28 3.45 -83.05
C LYS A 2 -4.23 2.06 -82.39
N HIS A 3 -3.97 1.80 -81.10
CA HIS A 3 -4.07 2.55 -79.84
C HIS A 3 -3.45 1.74 -78.65
N LEU A 4 -2.92 2.46 -77.65
CA LEU A 4 -3.01 2.25 -76.18
C LEU A 4 -2.22 1.12 -75.43
N PRO A 5 -1.90 1.33 -74.12
CA PRO A 5 -0.76 0.75 -73.41
C PRO A 5 -1.09 -0.49 -72.57
N LYS A 6 -0.04 -1.22 -72.17
CA LYS A 6 -0.10 -2.44 -71.36
C LYS A 6 -0.50 -2.13 -69.91
N LEU A 7 -1.61 -2.72 -69.46
CA LEU A 7 -2.02 -2.80 -68.06
C LEU A 7 -1.16 -3.83 -67.30
N SER A 8 -0.63 -3.41 -66.17
CA SER A 8 0.04 -4.24 -65.16
C SER A 8 -0.99 -4.92 -64.25
N ALA A 9 -0.93 -6.24 -64.10
CA ALA A 9 -1.58 -6.96 -63.00
C ALA A 9 -0.92 -8.33 -62.76
N ALA A 10 -0.13 -8.42 -61.68
CA ALA A 10 0.14 -9.61 -60.87
C ALA A 10 0.98 -9.10 -59.69
N GLY A 11 0.53 -9.01 -58.44
CA GLY A 11 -0.29 -9.98 -57.71
C GLY A 11 0.61 -10.85 -56.84
N LEU A 12 1.33 -10.26 -55.88
CA LEU A 12 2.06 -11.00 -54.85
C LEU A 12 1.29 -10.88 -53.53
N ALA A 13 0.73 -12.00 -53.10
CA ALA A 13 0.07 -12.19 -51.82
C ALA A 13 1.13 -12.23 -50.69
N SER A 14 1.09 -11.25 -49.80
CA SER A 14 1.77 -11.35 -48.49
C SER A 14 0.83 -12.00 -47.51
N ALA A 15 1.11 -13.24 -47.13
CA ALA A 15 0.46 -13.91 -46.01
C ALA A 15 0.89 -13.23 -44.70
N LEU A 16 -0.02 -12.47 -44.09
CA LEU A 16 0.13 -11.96 -42.73
C LEU A 16 -0.06 -13.14 -41.77
N LEU A 17 1.04 -13.68 -41.23
CA LEU A 17 0.98 -14.41 -39.96
C LEU A 17 0.65 -13.39 -38.87
N ALA A 18 -0.63 -13.25 -38.55
CA ALA A 18 -1.05 -12.65 -37.29
C ALA A 18 -0.66 -13.62 -36.17
N ALA A 19 0.56 -13.49 -35.65
CA ALA A 19 0.87 -14.03 -34.34
C ALA A 19 -0.12 -13.39 -33.36
N ALA A 20 -1.00 -14.20 -32.76
CA ALA A 20 -1.85 -13.77 -31.67
C ALA A 20 -0.95 -13.39 -30.50
N VAL A 21 -0.55 -12.12 -30.44
CA VAL A 21 -0.02 -11.54 -29.22
C VAL A 21 -1.15 -11.68 -28.20
N PRO A 22 -0.97 -12.40 -27.08
CA PRO A 22 -1.99 -12.40 -26.04
C PRO A 22 -2.21 -10.93 -25.67
N ALA A 23 -3.43 -10.44 -25.86
CA ALA A 23 -3.80 -9.12 -25.38
C ALA A 23 -3.40 -9.07 -23.90
N ALA A 24 -2.63 -8.07 -23.51
CA ALA A 24 -2.28 -7.84 -22.12
C ALA A 24 -3.59 -7.68 -21.33
N ARG A 25 -4.05 -8.77 -20.72
CA ARG A 25 -5.14 -8.69 -19.75
C ARG A 25 -4.53 -8.08 -18.51
N ALA A 26 -5.03 -6.92 -18.11
CA ALA A 26 -4.96 -6.54 -16.71
C ALA A 26 -5.55 -7.71 -15.91
N ASP A 27 -4.76 -8.26 -14.98
CA ASP A 27 -5.23 -9.38 -14.18
C ASP A 27 -6.11 -8.86 -13.04
N ALA A 28 -7.12 -9.65 -12.65
CA ALA A 28 -8.10 -9.26 -11.65
C ALA A 28 -7.46 -8.84 -10.31
N VAL A 29 -6.28 -9.35 -9.96
CA VAL A 29 -5.59 -9.01 -8.71
C VAL A 29 -5.13 -7.56 -8.74
N THR A 30 -4.50 -7.12 -9.83
CA THR A 30 -4.04 -5.73 -9.96
C THR A 30 -5.20 -4.73 -10.04
N ASP A 31 -6.27 -5.07 -10.76
CA ASP A 31 -7.49 -4.25 -10.83
C ASP A 31 -8.11 -4.06 -9.43
N TRP A 32 -8.30 -5.15 -8.68
CA TRP A 32 -8.84 -5.08 -7.34
C TRP A 32 -7.90 -4.41 -6.33
N ASN A 33 -6.58 -4.50 -6.52
CA ASN A 33 -5.63 -3.74 -5.68
C ASN A 33 -5.79 -2.22 -5.85
N VAL A 34 -6.05 -1.75 -7.07
CA VAL A 34 -6.36 -0.33 -7.33
C VAL A 34 -7.68 0.04 -6.65
N LEU A 35 -8.75 -0.72 -6.90
CA LEU A 35 -10.09 -0.47 -6.33
C LEU A 35 -10.07 -0.47 -4.79
N ALA A 36 -9.39 -1.43 -4.17
CA ALA A 36 -9.23 -1.50 -2.71
C ALA A 36 -8.49 -0.25 -2.18
N GLY A 37 -7.44 0.19 -2.88
CA GLY A 37 -6.71 1.41 -2.56
C GLY A 37 -7.60 2.65 -2.60
N ASP A 38 -8.40 2.79 -3.65
CA ASP A 38 -9.34 3.91 -3.81
C ASP A 38 -10.41 3.89 -2.72
N MET A 39 -10.98 2.74 -2.40
CA MET A 39 -11.97 2.59 -1.32
C MET A 39 -11.36 2.95 0.05
N ILE A 40 -10.10 2.60 0.30
CA ILE A 40 -9.38 3.00 1.52
C ILE A 40 -9.21 4.53 1.57
N VAL A 41 -8.85 5.17 0.46
CA VAL A 41 -8.76 6.65 0.40
C VAL A 41 -10.13 7.28 0.67
N GLN A 42 -11.19 6.80 0.00
CA GLN A 42 -12.55 7.32 0.18
C GLN A 42 -13.11 7.07 1.59
N SER A 43 -12.59 6.07 2.29
CA SER A 43 -12.91 5.80 3.70
C SER A 43 -12.37 6.86 4.66
N ARG A 44 -11.49 7.76 4.19
CA ARG A 44 -10.75 8.77 4.97
C ARG A 44 -9.91 8.17 6.10
N MET A 45 -9.49 6.92 5.94
CA MET A 45 -8.62 6.22 6.88
C MET A 45 -7.17 6.64 6.68
N GLY A 46 -6.50 7.06 7.76
CA GLY A 46 -5.08 7.39 7.75
C GLY A 46 -4.17 6.17 7.93
N THR A 47 -2.87 6.37 7.69
CA THR A 47 -1.81 5.44 8.06
C THR A 47 -1.50 5.58 9.55
N PRO A 48 -1.22 4.49 10.31
CA PRO A 48 -1.10 3.08 9.88
C PRO A 48 -2.35 2.27 9.48
N PRO A 49 -3.57 2.50 10.02
CA PRO A 49 -4.74 1.63 9.78
C PRO A 49 -5.04 1.30 8.31
N ALA A 50 -4.88 2.25 7.40
CA ALA A 50 -5.08 2.06 5.98
C ALA A 50 -4.23 0.91 5.39
N VAL A 51 -2.96 0.81 5.82
CA VAL A 51 -2.03 -0.22 5.34
C VAL A 51 -2.37 -1.60 5.88
N ARG A 52 -2.84 -1.68 7.14
CA ARG A 52 -3.37 -2.94 7.71
C ARG A 52 -4.54 -3.48 6.89
N VAL A 53 -5.48 -2.62 6.49
CA VAL A 53 -6.61 -3.03 5.65
C VAL A 53 -6.11 -3.61 4.33
N MET A 54 -5.19 -2.92 3.66
CA MET A 54 -4.61 -3.42 2.41
C MET A 54 -3.89 -4.76 2.60
N ALA A 55 -3.11 -4.93 3.67
CA ALA A 55 -2.41 -6.18 3.97
C ALA A 55 -3.36 -7.38 4.15
N ILE A 56 -4.46 -7.18 4.88
CA ILE A 56 -5.50 -8.21 5.07
C ILE A 56 -6.15 -8.56 3.73
N VAL A 57 -6.53 -7.55 2.94
CA VAL A 57 -7.18 -7.76 1.64
C VAL A 57 -6.29 -8.53 0.68
N GLN A 58 -5.02 -8.11 0.52
CA GLN A 58 -4.09 -8.79 -0.39
C GLN A 58 -3.74 -10.21 0.07
N THR A 59 -3.64 -10.43 1.39
CA THR A 59 -3.44 -11.79 1.94
C THR A 59 -4.65 -12.69 1.67
N ALA A 60 -5.87 -12.18 1.83
CA ALA A 60 -7.10 -12.93 1.51
C ALA A 60 -7.17 -13.28 0.02
N VAL A 61 -6.77 -12.35 -0.86
CA VAL A 61 -6.69 -12.59 -2.31
C VAL A 61 -5.68 -13.70 -2.64
N HIS A 62 -4.49 -13.67 -2.03
CA HIS A 62 -3.48 -14.72 -2.23
C HIS A 62 -3.98 -16.09 -1.77
N GLU A 63 -4.55 -16.20 -0.57
CA GLU A 63 -5.11 -17.47 -0.10
C GLU A 63 -6.25 -17.98 -0.99
N ALA A 64 -7.07 -17.08 -1.54
CA ALA A 64 -8.16 -17.44 -2.45
C ALA A 64 -7.64 -18.02 -3.76
N VAL A 65 -6.61 -17.38 -4.34
CA VAL A 65 -5.98 -17.83 -5.59
C VAL A 65 -5.26 -19.16 -5.38
N ASP A 66 -4.51 -19.32 -4.29
CA ASP A 66 -3.83 -20.56 -3.96
C ASP A 66 -4.82 -21.72 -3.78
N ALA A 67 -5.97 -21.47 -3.13
CA ALA A 67 -7.03 -22.46 -2.98
C ALA A 67 -7.58 -22.92 -4.34
N VAL A 68 -7.81 -22.00 -5.28
CA VAL A 68 -8.25 -22.37 -6.65
C VAL A 68 -7.16 -23.17 -7.38
N GLN A 69 -5.90 -22.80 -7.23
CA GLN A 69 -4.78 -23.54 -7.85
C GLN A 69 -4.65 -24.97 -7.30
N LEU A 70 -4.94 -25.18 -6.02
CA LEU A 70 -4.94 -26.51 -5.41
C LEU A 70 -6.14 -27.36 -5.86
N LEU A 71 -7.32 -26.74 -5.99
CA LEU A 71 -8.54 -27.44 -6.40
C LEU A 71 -8.56 -27.78 -7.89
N GLN A 72 -7.85 -27.01 -8.73
CA GLN A 72 -7.82 -27.16 -10.18
C GLN A 72 -9.20 -27.42 -10.81
N PRO A 73 -10.22 -26.59 -10.52
CA PRO A 73 -11.56 -26.83 -11.06
C PRO A 73 -11.54 -26.67 -12.58
N GLU A 74 -12.50 -27.31 -13.25
CA GLU A 74 -12.80 -26.97 -14.64
C GLU A 74 -13.08 -25.45 -14.74
N GLY A 75 -12.42 -24.76 -15.68
CA GLY A 75 -12.48 -23.31 -15.73
C GLY A 75 -11.67 -22.58 -14.64
N ALA A 76 -10.55 -23.15 -14.17
CA ALA A 76 -9.70 -22.58 -13.12
C ALA A 76 -9.40 -21.07 -13.25
N ALA A 77 -9.21 -20.54 -14.46
CA ALA A 77 -9.00 -19.10 -14.66
C ALA A 77 -10.23 -18.26 -14.26
N ILE A 78 -11.44 -18.72 -14.60
CA ILE A 78 -12.71 -18.09 -14.22
C ILE A 78 -12.91 -18.21 -12.70
N ALA A 79 -12.62 -19.38 -12.14
CA ALA A 79 -12.67 -19.58 -10.69
C ALA A 79 -11.69 -18.64 -9.96
N ALA A 80 -10.50 -18.42 -10.49
CA ALA A 80 -9.52 -17.51 -9.91
C ALA A 80 -10.02 -16.06 -9.94
N ASP A 81 -10.53 -15.57 -11.08
CA ASP A 81 -11.10 -14.22 -11.18
C ASP A 81 -12.29 -14.02 -10.20
N ALA A 82 -13.17 -15.01 -10.09
CA ALA A 82 -14.28 -15.01 -9.14
C ALA A 82 -13.80 -15.02 -7.67
N ALA A 83 -12.74 -15.79 -7.37
CA ALA A 83 -12.15 -15.88 -6.04
C ALA A 83 -11.51 -14.56 -5.61
N VAL A 84 -10.80 -13.88 -6.50
CA VAL A 84 -10.25 -12.54 -6.25
C VAL A 84 -11.38 -11.55 -5.92
N ALA A 85 -12.44 -11.53 -6.73
CA ALA A 85 -13.58 -10.63 -6.50
C ALA A 85 -14.28 -10.90 -5.17
N ALA A 86 -14.53 -12.17 -4.84
CA ALA A 86 -15.19 -12.58 -3.61
C ALA A 86 -14.35 -12.31 -2.35
N ALA A 87 -13.03 -12.55 -2.41
CA ALA A 87 -12.12 -12.25 -1.31
C ALA A 87 -12.08 -10.74 -1.01
N ASN A 88 -11.99 -9.89 -2.05
CA ASN A 88 -12.06 -8.44 -1.89
C ASN A 88 -13.40 -8.00 -1.31
N ARG A 89 -14.53 -8.50 -1.85
CA ARG A 89 -15.87 -8.16 -1.35
C ARG A 89 -15.98 -8.46 0.14
N ALA A 90 -15.65 -9.69 0.54
CA ALA A 90 -15.79 -10.15 1.92
C ALA A 90 -14.88 -9.36 2.88
N ALA A 91 -13.61 -9.15 2.53
CA ALA A 91 -12.67 -8.41 3.38
C ALA A 91 -13.00 -6.91 3.46
N LEU A 92 -13.24 -6.24 2.33
CA LEU A 92 -13.51 -4.80 2.28
C LEU A 92 -14.86 -4.46 2.92
N SER A 93 -15.93 -5.24 2.70
CA SER A 93 -17.21 -5.00 3.37
C SER A 93 -17.12 -5.12 4.89
N LYS A 94 -16.24 -5.99 5.40
CA LYS A 94 -16.02 -6.16 6.84
C LYS A 94 -15.17 -5.03 7.43
N LEU A 95 -14.10 -4.64 6.75
CA LEU A 95 -13.11 -3.68 7.26
C LEU A 95 -13.50 -2.22 6.99
N LEU A 96 -14.26 -1.98 5.92
CA LEU A 96 -14.71 -0.67 5.46
C LEU A 96 -16.25 -0.69 5.24
N PRO A 97 -17.06 -0.89 6.30
CA PRO A 97 -18.52 -0.98 6.17
C PRO A 97 -19.15 0.28 5.51
N GLN A 98 -18.53 1.45 5.68
CA GLN A 98 -18.93 2.70 5.04
C GLN A 98 -18.72 2.71 3.51
N GLN A 99 -17.94 1.79 2.96
CA GLN A 99 -17.71 1.61 1.51
C GLN A 99 -18.52 0.43 0.93
N ALA A 100 -19.43 -0.19 1.70
CA ALA A 100 -20.13 -1.41 1.30
C ALA A 100 -20.87 -1.29 -0.04
N ALA A 101 -21.45 -0.12 -0.35
CA ALA A 101 -22.11 0.12 -1.63
C ALA A 101 -21.12 0.08 -2.82
N ALA A 102 -19.98 0.77 -2.69
CA ALA A 102 -18.93 0.76 -3.72
C ALA A 102 -18.34 -0.65 -3.92
N VAL A 103 -18.11 -1.37 -2.82
CA VAL A 103 -17.66 -2.77 -2.84
C VAL A 103 -18.66 -3.67 -3.59
N THR A 104 -19.96 -3.53 -3.28
CA THR A 104 -21.02 -4.31 -3.92
C THR A 104 -21.09 -4.03 -5.42
N THR A 105 -21.01 -2.76 -5.82
CA THR A 105 -20.99 -2.37 -7.24
C THR A 105 -19.81 -2.98 -7.99
N ALA A 106 -18.59 -2.88 -7.44
CA ALA A 106 -17.40 -3.46 -8.05
C ALA A 106 -17.49 -4.99 -8.17
N TYR A 107 -18.02 -5.66 -7.13
CA TYR A 107 -18.20 -7.11 -7.11
C TYR A 107 -19.20 -7.59 -8.17
N THR A 108 -20.37 -6.95 -8.27
CA THR A 108 -21.38 -7.27 -9.27
C THR A 108 -20.85 -7.07 -10.69
N ALA A 109 -20.13 -5.98 -10.93
CA ALA A 109 -19.50 -5.71 -12.22
C ALA A 109 -18.42 -6.76 -12.57
N ALA A 110 -17.65 -7.24 -11.59
CA ALA A 110 -16.67 -8.29 -11.80
C ALA A 110 -17.34 -9.62 -12.18
N LEU A 111 -18.40 -10.03 -11.46
CA LEU A 111 -19.11 -11.28 -11.76
C LEU A 111 -19.87 -11.26 -13.08
N ALA A 112 -20.45 -10.13 -13.46
CA ALA A 112 -21.16 -9.99 -14.73
C ALA A 112 -20.25 -10.33 -15.94
N LYS A 113 -18.96 -10.02 -15.85
CA LYS A 113 -17.97 -10.34 -16.90
C LYS A 113 -17.68 -11.85 -17.02
N LEU A 114 -18.08 -12.67 -16.05
CA LEU A 114 -17.77 -14.11 -15.99
C LEU A 114 -18.95 -15.01 -16.44
N ALA A 115 -20.15 -14.46 -16.67
CA ALA A 115 -21.42 -15.19 -16.56
C ALA A 115 -21.91 -16.02 -17.78
N GLU A 116 -21.11 -16.30 -18.81
CA GLU A 116 -21.63 -16.99 -20.02
C GLU A 116 -21.33 -18.51 -20.07
N GLY A 117 -22.29 -19.35 -19.65
CA GLY A 117 -22.32 -20.81 -19.92
C GLY A 117 -22.21 -21.72 -18.67
N PRO A 118 -22.67 -22.99 -18.72
CA PRO A 118 -22.80 -23.88 -17.55
C PRO A 118 -21.45 -24.28 -16.91
N ALA A 119 -20.41 -24.53 -17.71
CA ALA A 119 -19.05 -24.76 -17.20
C ALA A 119 -18.46 -23.51 -16.50
N LYS A 120 -18.93 -22.30 -16.85
CA LYS A 120 -18.54 -21.06 -16.16
C LYS A 120 -19.27 -20.89 -14.83
N ALA A 121 -20.55 -21.28 -14.74
CA ALA A 121 -21.33 -21.13 -13.51
C ALA A 121 -20.76 -21.94 -12.33
N ALA A 122 -20.36 -23.19 -12.57
CA ALA A 122 -19.70 -24.03 -11.55
C ALA A 122 -18.33 -23.45 -11.13
N ALA A 123 -17.51 -23.02 -12.09
CA ALA A 123 -16.22 -22.38 -11.83
C ALA A 123 -16.38 -21.08 -11.01
N VAL A 124 -17.34 -20.23 -11.37
CA VAL A 124 -17.66 -19.00 -10.63
C VAL A 124 -18.08 -19.33 -9.19
N SER A 125 -18.97 -20.29 -8.99
CA SER A 125 -19.41 -20.71 -7.65
C SER A 125 -18.25 -21.24 -6.80
N ALA A 126 -17.39 -22.09 -7.38
CA ALA A 126 -16.19 -22.58 -6.71
C ALA A 126 -15.23 -21.45 -6.33
N GLY A 127 -15.02 -20.50 -7.24
CA GLY A 127 -14.21 -19.30 -6.99
C GLY A 127 -14.78 -18.43 -5.87
N ILE A 128 -16.08 -18.13 -5.90
CA ILE A 128 -16.74 -17.35 -4.84
C ILE A 128 -16.56 -18.02 -3.48
N ALA A 129 -16.81 -19.33 -3.39
CA ALA A 129 -16.63 -20.09 -2.15
C ALA A 129 -15.18 -20.02 -1.65
N ALA A 130 -14.18 -20.20 -2.53
CA ALA A 130 -12.77 -20.09 -2.18
C ALA A 130 -12.41 -18.69 -1.66
N GLY A 131 -12.89 -17.63 -2.33
CA GLY A 131 -12.64 -16.24 -1.94
C GLY A 131 -13.27 -15.85 -0.61
N GLU A 132 -14.52 -16.22 -0.37
CA GLU A 132 -15.21 -15.95 0.89
C GLU A 132 -14.57 -16.69 2.07
N GLN A 133 -14.20 -17.96 1.87
CA GLN A 133 -13.51 -18.73 2.90
C GLN A 133 -12.12 -18.16 3.22
N ALA A 134 -11.36 -17.76 2.20
CA ALA A 134 -10.05 -17.14 2.39
C ALA A 134 -10.15 -15.83 3.17
N ALA A 135 -11.05 -14.92 2.78
CA ALA A 135 -11.27 -13.68 3.51
C ALA A 135 -11.70 -13.92 4.96
N ALA A 136 -12.61 -14.87 5.20
CA ALA A 136 -13.05 -15.23 6.55
C ALA A 136 -11.88 -15.74 7.42
N ARG A 137 -11.03 -16.62 6.88
CA ARG A 137 -9.84 -17.14 7.59
C ARG A 137 -8.85 -16.03 7.93
N VAL A 138 -8.49 -15.19 6.97
CA VAL A 138 -7.53 -14.11 7.20
C VAL A 138 -8.08 -13.10 8.21
N ILE A 139 -9.35 -12.70 8.10
CA ILE A 139 -9.98 -11.80 9.07
C ILE A 139 -9.99 -12.41 10.47
N ALA A 140 -10.34 -13.69 10.60
CA ALA A 140 -10.33 -14.39 11.88
C ALA A 140 -8.92 -14.49 12.46
N TRP A 141 -7.92 -14.83 11.64
CA TRP A 141 -6.52 -14.84 12.04
C TRP A 141 -6.06 -13.46 12.56
N ARG A 142 -6.52 -12.38 11.92
CA ARG A 142 -6.15 -11.01 12.28
C ARG A 142 -7.07 -10.33 13.29
N ALA A 143 -8.10 -11.00 13.79
CA ALA A 143 -9.04 -10.41 14.76
C ALA A 143 -8.37 -10.10 16.11
N GLY A 144 -7.44 -10.98 16.54
CA GLY A 144 -6.71 -10.86 17.80
C GLY A 144 -5.35 -10.16 17.68
N ASP A 145 -5.13 -9.35 16.64
CA ASP A 145 -3.82 -8.78 16.37
C ASP A 145 -3.49 -7.50 17.14
N GLY A 146 -4.25 -7.18 18.19
CA GLY A 146 -4.01 -6.01 19.05
C GLY A 146 -4.57 -4.68 18.51
N ILE A 147 -5.28 -4.68 17.37
CA ILE A 147 -5.86 -3.45 16.79
C ILE A 147 -6.81 -2.70 17.74
N ALA A 148 -7.49 -3.43 18.63
CA ALA A 148 -8.45 -2.89 19.59
C ALA A 148 -7.82 -2.51 20.95
N ALA A 149 -6.49 -2.52 21.06
CA ALA A 149 -5.83 -2.13 22.30
C ALA A 149 -6.12 -0.67 22.66
N ALA A 150 -6.24 -0.40 23.97
CA ALA A 150 -6.55 0.93 24.47
C ALA A 150 -5.39 1.90 24.23
N ASP A 151 -5.73 3.14 23.88
CA ASP A 151 -4.77 4.24 23.87
C ASP A 151 -4.34 4.57 25.31
N ALA A 152 -3.05 4.44 25.59
CA ALA A 152 -2.43 4.76 26.87
C ALA A 152 -1.43 5.93 26.78
N TYR A 153 -1.36 6.64 25.66
CA TYR A 153 -0.38 7.70 25.44
C TYR A 153 -0.51 8.84 26.46
N ARG A 154 0.64 9.37 26.90
CA ARG A 154 0.74 10.53 27.79
C ARG A 154 1.77 11.51 27.21
N PRO A 155 1.40 12.76 26.91
CA PRO A 155 2.35 13.75 26.38
C PRO A 155 3.47 14.08 27.36
N HIS A 156 4.69 14.24 26.85
CA HIS A 156 5.82 14.81 27.57
C HIS A 156 6.02 16.28 27.16
N THR A 157 6.70 17.08 27.98
CA THR A 157 6.94 18.52 27.74
C THR A 157 8.39 18.96 27.94
N THR A 158 9.33 18.02 28.02
CA THR A 158 10.77 18.30 28.18
C THR A 158 11.49 18.37 26.83
N PRO A 159 12.62 19.09 26.71
CA PRO A 159 13.46 19.09 25.50
C PRO A 159 13.82 17.66 25.06
N GLY A 160 13.88 17.45 23.74
CA GLY A 160 14.08 16.13 23.14
C GLY A 160 12.84 15.24 23.07
N ALA A 161 11.79 15.51 23.87
CA ALA A 161 10.59 14.69 23.91
C ALA A 161 9.49 15.19 22.95
N TYR A 162 8.74 14.26 22.39
CA TYR A 162 7.68 14.51 21.42
C TYR A 162 6.50 15.21 22.09
N VAL A 163 6.31 16.47 21.71
CA VAL A 163 5.11 17.25 21.99
C VAL A 163 4.21 17.17 20.75
N PRO A 164 2.97 16.65 20.88
CA PRO A 164 2.05 16.57 19.75
C PRO A 164 1.79 17.95 19.13
N THR A 165 2.04 18.09 17.83
CA THR A 165 1.69 19.28 17.03
C THR A 165 0.38 19.09 16.25
N ALA A 166 -0.18 17.87 16.31
CA ALA A 166 -1.44 17.41 15.74
C ALA A 166 -1.92 16.19 16.55
N GLY A 167 -3.01 15.54 16.11
CA GLY A 167 -3.47 14.28 16.73
C GLY A 167 -2.38 13.21 16.79
N VAL A 168 -2.31 12.48 17.90
CA VAL A 168 -1.34 11.40 18.11
C VAL A 168 -1.76 10.19 17.26
N ALA A 169 -0.91 9.80 16.32
CA ALA A 169 -1.26 8.77 15.35
C ALA A 169 -1.07 7.36 15.93
N ALA A 170 -2.15 6.62 16.17
CA ALA A 170 -2.12 5.19 16.53
C ALA A 170 -1.08 4.79 17.62
N PRO A 171 -1.14 5.36 18.83
CA PRO A 171 -0.21 5.05 19.92
C PRO A 171 -0.21 3.59 20.38
N GLN A 172 -1.31 2.88 20.13
CA GLN A 172 -1.45 1.45 20.42
C GLN A 172 -0.79 0.55 19.36
N TRP A 173 -0.34 1.08 18.23
CA TRP A 173 0.21 0.27 17.11
C TRP A 173 1.36 -0.65 17.49
N PRO A 174 2.30 -0.26 18.38
CA PRO A 174 3.38 -1.14 18.83
C PRO A 174 2.90 -2.38 19.59
N GLN A 175 1.63 -2.46 19.99
CA GLN A 175 1.08 -3.63 20.69
C GLN A 175 0.54 -4.68 19.71
N ARG A 176 0.56 -4.39 18.41
CA ARG A 176 0.02 -5.30 17.41
C ARG A 176 0.91 -6.53 17.21
N LYS A 177 0.27 -7.67 17.00
CA LYS A 177 0.96 -8.90 16.59
C LYS A 177 1.46 -8.73 15.14
N PRO A 178 2.75 -8.87 14.85
CA PRO A 178 3.25 -8.80 13.47
C PRO A 178 2.73 -9.95 12.59
N TRP A 179 2.98 -9.86 11.29
CA TRP A 179 2.78 -10.91 10.29
C TRP A 179 3.97 -11.85 10.23
N LEU A 180 5.17 -11.28 10.12
CA LEU A 180 6.42 -11.95 9.80
C LEU A 180 7.49 -11.71 10.87
N MET A 181 7.49 -10.52 11.50
CA MET A 181 8.41 -10.23 12.60
C MET A 181 8.08 -11.04 13.86
N GLN A 182 9.10 -11.34 14.66
CA GLN A 182 8.98 -12.02 15.95
C GLN A 182 8.28 -11.13 16.98
N ASN A 183 8.60 -9.83 17.00
CA ASN A 183 7.98 -8.85 17.88
C ASN A 183 8.18 -7.42 17.31
N PRO A 184 7.41 -6.43 17.78
CA PRO A 184 7.49 -5.03 17.32
C PRO A 184 8.86 -4.38 17.44
N ALA A 185 9.68 -4.79 18.41
CA ALA A 185 11.01 -4.23 18.67
C ALA A 185 12.14 -4.89 17.87
N GLN A 186 11.85 -5.92 17.05
CA GLN A 186 12.86 -6.72 16.35
C GLN A 186 13.86 -5.88 15.54
N PHE A 187 13.39 -4.78 14.93
CA PHE A 187 14.22 -3.87 14.14
C PHE A 187 14.33 -2.46 14.75
N ARG A 188 14.11 -2.33 16.07
CA ARG A 188 14.27 -1.03 16.73
C ARG A 188 15.72 -0.56 16.60
N PRO A 189 15.98 0.65 16.06
CA PRO A 189 17.34 1.16 15.90
C PRO A 189 17.96 1.55 17.24
N ALA A 190 19.21 2.01 17.23
CA ALA A 190 19.83 2.69 18.37
C ALA A 190 19.06 4.00 18.73
N PRO A 191 19.19 4.54 19.96
CA PRO A 191 18.54 5.79 20.33
C PRO A 191 18.96 6.97 19.45
N PRO A 192 18.12 8.03 19.35
CA PRO A 192 18.48 9.27 18.69
C PRO A 192 19.79 9.87 19.24
N PRO A 193 20.49 10.70 18.45
CA PRO A 193 21.68 11.40 18.92
C PRO A 193 21.39 12.21 20.20
N ALA A 194 22.36 12.26 21.11
CA ALA A 194 22.29 13.14 22.27
C ALA A 194 22.20 14.60 21.82
N LEU A 195 21.37 15.40 22.50
CA LEU A 195 21.10 16.78 22.10
C LEU A 195 22.33 17.69 22.18
N ASP A 196 23.26 17.43 23.10
CA ASP A 196 24.52 18.16 23.21
C ASP A 196 25.60 17.70 22.22
N SER A 197 25.29 16.74 21.34
CA SER A 197 26.27 16.17 20.40
C SER A 197 26.45 17.00 19.13
N ALA A 198 27.64 16.89 18.53
CA ALA A 198 27.92 17.47 17.21
C ALA A 198 27.05 16.85 16.09
N LEU A 199 26.65 15.59 16.24
CA LEU A 199 25.76 14.91 15.29
C LEU A 199 24.36 15.54 15.30
N TRP A 200 23.79 15.77 16.48
CA TRP A 200 22.52 16.48 16.62
C TRP A 200 22.58 17.88 15.99
N ALA A 201 23.60 18.66 16.32
CA ALA A 201 23.75 20.01 15.79
C ALA A 201 23.84 20.03 14.25
N ARG A 202 24.55 19.06 13.65
CA ARG A 202 24.63 18.93 12.19
C ARG A 202 23.25 18.69 11.57
N ASP A 203 22.54 17.68 12.04
CA ASP A 203 21.26 17.25 11.46
C ASP A 203 20.17 18.29 11.70
N TYR A 204 20.18 18.94 12.88
CA TYR A 204 19.33 20.08 13.21
C TYR A 204 19.50 21.21 12.19
N ASN A 205 20.74 21.62 11.94
CA ASN A 205 21.04 22.76 11.06
C ASN A 205 20.76 22.44 9.58
N GLU A 206 20.97 21.19 9.15
CA GLU A 206 20.57 20.74 7.81
C GLU A 206 19.05 20.84 7.63
N VAL A 207 18.27 20.27 8.56
CA VAL A 207 16.80 20.30 8.48
C VAL A 207 16.28 21.74 8.59
N ARG A 208 16.89 22.57 9.45
CA ARG A 208 16.55 23.99 9.54
C ARG A 208 16.71 24.69 8.20
N ALA A 209 17.85 24.50 7.53
CA ALA A 209 18.18 25.21 6.30
C ALA A 209 17.44 24.67 5.08
N VAL A 210 17.38 23.34 4.90
CA VAL A 210 16.78 22.68 3.72
C VAL A 210 15.29 22.43 3.91
N GLY A 211 14.81 22.17 5.13
CA GLY A 211 13.41 21.84 5.41
C GLY A 211 12.48 23.04 5.61
N SER A 212 13.03 24.27 5.70
CA SER A 212 12.24 25.49 5.89
C SER A 212 11.25 25.73 4.75
N LYS A 213 10.04 26.21 5.05
CA LYS A 213 9.03 26.64 4.07
C LYS A 213 9.60 27.60 3.02
N ASN A 214 10.48 28.51 3.45
CA ASN A 214 11.09 29.54 2.62
C ASN A 214 12.57 29.26 2.31
N SER A 215 12.99 27.99 2.32
CA SER A 215 14.38 27.60 2.08
C SER A 215 14.95 28.22 0.81
N LYS A 216 16.17 28.76 0.90
CA LYS A 216 16.97 29.23 -0.23
C LYS A 216 17.97 28.18 -0.75
N LEU A 217 18.09 27.05 -0.04
CA LEU A 217 19.02 25.96 -0.36
C LEU A 217 18.31 24.77 -1.00
N ARG A 218 17.05 24.51 -0.64
CA ARG A 218 16.27 23.42 -1.23
C ARG A 218 16.03 23.68 -2.72
N THR A 219 16.39 22.73 -3.55
CA THR A 219 16.18 22.80 -5.00
C THR A 219 14.70 22.58 -5.35
N ALA A 220 14.33 22.96 -6.58
CA ALA A 220 12.99 22.67 -7.10
C ALA A 220 12.71 21.15 -7.16
N GLU A 221 13.69 20.35 -7.59
CA GLU A 221 13.57 18.90 -7.63
C GLU A 221 13.33 18.29 -6.23
N GLN A 222 14.09 18.71 -5.22
CA GLN A 222 13.87 18.27 -3.83
C GLN A 222 12.47 18.61 -3.31
N THR A 223 11.92 19.76 -3.73
CA THR A 223 10.55 20.16 -3.37
C THR A 223 9.52 19.22 -4.02
N GLU A 224 9.69 18.87 -5.29
CA GLU A 224 8.78 17.94 -5.97
C GLU A 224 8.89 16.50 -5.43
N ILE A 225 10.11 16.04 -5.12
CA ILE A 225 10.32 14.74 -4.46
C ILE A 225 9.59 14.69 -3.11
N ALA A 226 9.69 15.75 -2.31
CA ALA A 226 9.06 15.80 -1.00
C ALA A 226 7.52 15.82 -1.09
N LYS A 227 6.92 16.55 -2.05
CA LYS A 227 5.48 16.50 -2.31
C LYS A 227 5.02 15.13 -2.80
N PHE A 228 5.81 14.49 -3.66
CA PHE A 228 5.49 13.18 -4.21
C PHE A 228 5.39 12.10 -3.11
N TRP A 229 6.29 12.16 -2.11
CA TRP A 229 6.36 11.19 -1.00
C TRP A 229 5.73 11.67 0.31
N GLU A 230 4.96 12.77 0.29
CA GLU A 230 4.39 13.39 1.50
C GLU A 230 3.46 12.43 2.28
N PHE A 231 2.70 11.61 1.55
CA PHE A 231 1.73 10.69 2.13
C PHE A 231 2.21 9.24 2.12
N SER A 232 1.59 8.43 2.98
CA SER A 232 1.92 7.01 3.14
C SER A 232 0.71 6.08 3.02
N LEU A 233 -0.32 6.52 2.30
CA LEU A 233 -1.50 5.70 2.05
C LEU A 233 -1.18 4.55 1.08
N PRO A 234 -1.95 3.44 1.13
CA PRO A 234 -1.66 2.26 0.33
C PRO A 234 -1.44 2.50 -1.18
N PRO A 235 -2.19 3.37 -1.88
CA PRO A 235 -2.00 3.57 -3.33
C PRO A 235 -0.60 3.99 -3.75
N ILE A 236 0.16 4.68 -2.87
CA ILE A 236 1.51 5.18 -3.16
C ILE A 236 2.48 3.99 -3.27
N TYR A 237 2.63 3.22 -2.19
CA TYR A 237 3.57 2.11 -2.16
C TYR A 237 3.07 0.86 -2.89
N ASN A 238 1.74 0.61 -2.92
CA ASN A 238 1.19 -0.43 -3.78
C ASN A 238 1.31 -0.06 -5.25
N GLY A 239 1.36 1.23 -5.62
CA GLY A 239 1.69 1.66 -6.98
C GLY A 239 3.07 1.16 -7.42
N VAL A 240 4.06 1.24 -6.53
CA VAL A 240 5.40 0.70 -6.77
C VAL A 240 5.36 -0.84 -6.86
N ALA A 241 4.68 -1.53 -5.95
CA ALA A 241 4.57 -2.99 -6.02
C ALA A 241 3.83 -3.47 -7.30
N ARG A 242 2.80 -2.72 -7.73
CA ARG A 242 2.07 -2.97 -8.97
C ARG A 242 2.92 -2.77 -10.21
N SER A 243 3.90 -1.85 -10.22
CA SER A 243 4.77 -1.68 -11.40
C SER A 243 5.55 -2.97 -11.72
N VAL A 244 5.91 -3.73 -10.68
CA VAL A 244 6.48 -5.08 -10.83
C VAL A 244 5.42 -6.08 -11.27
N ALA A 245 4.21 -6.03 -10.71
CA ALA A 245 3.10 -6.91 -11.07
C ALA A 245 2.67 -6.78 -12.55
N LEU A 246 2.85 -5.60 -13.13
CA LEU A 246 2.52 -5.28 -14.53
C LEU A 246 3.62 -5.67 -15.53
N MET A 247 4.76 -6.22 -15.07
CA MET A 247 5.79 -6.70 -15.99
C MET A 247 5.28 -7.89 -16.83
N PRO A 248 5.68 -7.98 -18.13
CA PRO A 248 5.27 -9.09 -19.00
C PRO A 248 5.64 -10.46 -18.43
N GLY A 249 4.78 -11.46 -18.68
CA GLY A 249 5.03 -12.86 -18.31
C GLY A 249 4.67 -13.23 -16.87
N ARG A 250 4.08 -12.31 -16.09
CA ARG A 250 3.59 -12.59 -14.74
C ARG A 250 2.21 -13.24 -14.76
N SER A 251 2.02 -14.24 -13.90
CA SER A 251 0.73 -14.88 -13.70
C SER A 251 -0.08 -14.21 -12.58
N LEU A 252 -1.40 -14.41 -12.60
CA LEU A 252 -2.31 -13.93 -11.56
C LEU A 252 -1.86 -14.38 -10.16
N ALA A 253 -1.42 -15.63 -10.02
CA ALA A 253 -0.91 -16.16 -8.74
C ALA A 253 0.42 -15.51 -8.31
N GLN A 254 1.34 -15.24 -9.25
CA GLN A 254 2.56 -14.50 -8.93
C GLN A 254 2.26 -13.07 -8.47
N ASN A 255 1.22 -12.44 -9.03
CA ASN A 255 0.79 -11.08 -8.63
C ASN A 255 0.10 -11.08 -7.27
N ALA A 256 -0.78 -12.05 -7.01
CA ALA A 256 -1.40 -12.23 -5.70
C ALA A 256 -0.36 -12.44 -4.60
N ARG A 257 0.62 -13.33 -4.83
CA ARG A 257 1.70 -13.59 -3.89
C ARG A 257 2.58 -12.35 -3.65
N LEU A 258 2.93 -11.62 -4.70
CA LEU A 258 3.73 -10.40 -4.59
C LEU A 258 3.03 -9.35 -3.71
N LEU A 259 1.75 -9.05 -3.99
CA LEU A 259 1.02 -8.02 -3.28
C LEU A 259 0.68 -8.43 -1.84
N ALA A 260 0.45 -9.71 -1.57
CA ALA A 260 0.30 -10.23 -0.21
C ALA A 260 1.60 -10.06 0.59
N ALA A 261 2.73 -10.52 0.05
CA ALA A 261 4.03 -10.40 0.71
C ALA A 261 4.42 -8.93 0.95
N ALA A 262 4.23 -8.07 -0.05
CA ALA A 262 4.49 -6.65 0.08
C ALA A 262 3.56 -5.99 1.12
N GLY A 263 2.27 -6.32 1.11
CA GLY A 263 1.30 -5.79 2.07
C GLY A 263 1.62 -6.19 3.51
N GLN A 264 1.95 -7.45 3.76
CA GLN A 264 2.37 -7.95 5.07
C GLN A 264 3.65 -7.25 5.56
N ALA A 265 4.65 -7.13 4.69
CA ALA A 265 5.89 -6.43 5.02
C ALA A 265 5.67 -4.93 5.30
N MET A 266 4.79 -4.26 4.55
CA MET A 266 4.44 -2.86 4.79
C MET A 266 3.72 -2.64 6.12
N ASP A 267 2.79 -3.53 6.50
CA ASP A 267 2.10 -3.44 7.78
C ASP A 267 3.05 -3.73 8.96
N ASP A 268 3.94 -4.71 8.82
CA ASP A 268 5.00 -4.99 9.81
C ASP A 268 5.99 -3.82 9.94
N ALA A 269 6.38 -3.19 8.83
CA ALA A 269 7.24 -2.02 8.85
C ALA A 269 6.59 -0.88 9.66
N LEU A 270 5.27 -0.69 9.55
CA LEU A 270 4.57 0.29 10.36
C LEU A 270 4.51 -0.11 11.84
N ILE A 271 4.39 -1.40 12.17
CA ILE A 271 4.50 -1.85 13.57
C ILE A 271 5.89 -1.49 14.13
N ALA A 272 6.97 -1.80 13.41
CA ALA A 272 8.34 -1.51 13.85
C ALA A 272 8.63 -0.01 13.94
N VAL A 273 8.20 0.77 12.95
CA VAL A 273 8.38 2.24 12.93
C VAL A 273 7.63 2.88 14.09
N MET A 274 6.40 2.43 14.37
CA MET A 274 5.62 2.98 15.47
C MET A 274 6.21 2.55 16.83
N ASP A 275 6.70 1.33 16.95
CA ASP A 275 7.45 0.88 18.13
C ASP A 275 8.62 1.82 18.44
N ALA A 276 9.51 2.06 17.47
CA ALA A 276 10.64 2.96 17.66
C ALA A 276 10.18 4.40 17.99
N LYS A 277 9.15 4.92 17.31
CA LYS A 277 8.61 6.27 17.56
C LYS A 277 8.12 6.43 18.98
N TYR A 278 7.34 5.49 19.50
CA TYR A 278 6.77 5.59 20.84
C TYR A 278 7.74 5.16 21.93
N HIS A 279 8.73 4.32 21.61
CA HIS A 279 9.80 3.96 22.54
C HIS A 279 10.72 5.16 22.82
N TYR A 280 11.16 5.87 21.77
CA TYR A 280 12.04 7.03 21.93
C TYR A 280 11.31 8.34 22.19
N GLY A 281 10.09 8.48 21.67
CA GLY A 281 9.29 9.69 21.81
C GLY A 281 10.06 10.94 21.42
N PHE A 282 10.85 10.92 20.35
CA PHE A 282 11.73 12.04 19.99
C PHE A 282 10.97 13.16 19.27
N TRP A 283 11.28 14.41 19.59
CA TRP A 283 10.58 15.58 19.06
C TRP A 283 10.66 15.74 17.54
N ARG A 284 9.69 16.47 16.98
CA ARG A 284 9.67 16.84 15.55
C ARG A 284 10.55 18.06 15.30
N PRO A 285 11.10 18.24 14.08
CA PRO A 285 11.94 19.39 13.74
C PRO A 285 11.29 20.75 14.03
N ILE A 286 9.99 20.92 13.78
CA ILE A 286 9.30 22.18 14.09
C ILE A 286 9.39 22.55 15.58
N THR A 287 9.26 21.56 16.47
CA THR A 287 9.36 21.77 17.92
C THR A 287 10.81 22.02 18.31
N ALA A 288 11.73 21.20 17.81
CA ALA A 288 13.16 21.34 18.09
C ALA A 288 13.68 22.72 17.65
N ILE A 289 13.41 23.13 16.41
CA ILE A 289 13.97 24.37 15.82
C ILE A 289 13.42 25.63 16.50
N ARG A 290 12.17 25.60 16.92
CA ARG A 290 11.56 26.70 17.68
C ARG A 290 12.01 26.75 19.15
N ASN A 291 12.74 25.74 19.62
CA ASN A 291 13.26 25.65 20.98
C ASN A 291 14.76 25.28 20.98
N GLY A 292 15.51 25.69 19.94
CA GLY A 292 16.93 25.32 19.79
C GLY A 292 17.79 25.74 20.98
N ASP A 293 17.42 26.82 21.67
CA ASP A 293 18.09 27.30 22.89
C ASP A 293 17.83 26.43 24.14
N LYS A 294 17.02 25.37 24.04
CA LYS A 294 16.62 24.50 25.17
C LYS A 294 17.24 23.11 25.14
N ASP A 295 18.06 22.80 24.14
CA ASP A 295 18.66 21.48 23.94
C ASP A 295 20.07 21.33 24.56
N ASN A 296 20.55 22.40 25.22
CA ASN A 296 21.88 22.51 25.83
C ASN A 296 23.05 22.39 24.82
N ASN A 297 22.82 22.78 23.57
CA ASN A 297 23.83 22.78 22.52
C ASN A 297 24.06 24.20 21.97
N PRO A 298 25.27 24.78 22.09
CA PRO A 298 25.53 26.12 21.59
C PRO A 298 25.54 26.22 20.05
N ALA A 299 25.52 25.09 19.35
CA ALA A 299 25.53 25.03 17.88
C ALA A 299 24.12 24.94 17.25
N THR A 300 23.05 25.04 18.03
CA THR A 300 21.65 24.96 17.56
C THR A 300 20.92 26.27 17.83
N GLU A 301 20.93 27.16 16.84
CA GLU A 301 20.23 28.44 16.96
C GLU A 301 18.71 28.27 16.87
N ILE A 302 17.98 28.92 17.77
CA ILE A 302 16.52 29.02 17.73
C ILE A 302 16.04 29.80 16.49
N GLU A 303 14.95 29.33 15.87
CA GLU A 303 14.17 30.08 14.90
C GLU A 303 12.67 29.99 15.22
N ALA A 304 12.18 30.93 16.04
CA ALA A 304 10.82 30.89 16.59
C ALA A 304 9.70 30.84 15.53
N GLY A 305 9.94 31.45 14.36
CA GLY A 305 9.00 31.48 13.23
C GLY A 305 9.14 30.30 12.27
N TRP A 306 10.07 29.37 12.50
CA TRP A 306 10.37 28.31 11.54
C TRP A 306 9.14 27.46 11.26
N GLN A 307 8.87 27.20 9.99
CA GLN A 307 7.81 26.32 9.52
C GLN A 307 8.44 25.32 8.55
N PRO A 308 8.06 24.04 8.62
CA PRO A 308 8.43 23.09 7.58
C PRO A 308 7.75 23.49 6.26
N MET A 309 8.30 23.01 5.14
CA MET A 309 7.65 23.06 3.83
C MET A 309 6.23 22.50 3.88
#